data_AF-A0A9E5WVV8-F1
#
_entry.id   AF-A0A9E5WVV8-F1
#
_cell.length_a   1.000
_cell.length_b   1.000
_cell.length_c   1.000
_cell.angle_alpha   90.00
_cell.angle_beta   90.00
_cell.angle_gamma   90.00
#
_symmetry.space_group_name_H-M   'P 1'
#
loop_
_entity.id
_entity.type
_entity.pdbx_description
1 polymer ?
#
loop_
_entity_poly.entity_id
_entity_poly.type
_entity_poly.pdbx_seq_one_letter_code
_entity_poly.pdbx_strand_id
1 'polypeptide(L)'
;GLTQLSARLDPLLPDVDDDRERLCWLLDRVAEAGARQVTASYLFLTPLCHRDRLSRRPYLERAATACTELCRVREGAVWSVPLKRKQHTYQWLHEECQRRGLIFTTCGCKDLRLSQVSYPTCCSAPF
;
A
#
# COMPACT_ATOMS: atom_id res chain seq x y z
N GLY A 1 20.29 13.00 16.28
CA GLY A 1 18.84 12.88 16.49
C GLY A 1 18.27 11.99 15.41
N LEU A 2 17.25 11.18 15.70
CA LEU A 2 16.58 10.35 14.69
C LEU A 2 16.15 11.25 13.52
N THR A 3 16.74 11.03 12.36
CA THR A 3 16.82 12.03 11.29
C THR A 3 15.51 12.24 10.53
N GLN A 4 14.55 11.31 10.62
CA GLN A 4 13.15 11.50 10.17
C GLN A 4 12.31 10.29 10.61
N LEU A 5 11.14 10.49 11.23
CA LEU A 5 10.20 9.39 11.53
C LEU A 5 9.30 9.14 10.31
N SER A 6 9.16 7.87 9.93
CA SER A 6 8.27 7.42 8.85
C SER A 6 7.44 6.21 9.28
N ALA A 7 6.24 6.07 8.72
CA ALA A 7 5.35 4.94 8.94
C ALA A 7 5.18 4.14 7.64
N ARG A 8 5.01 2.82 7.76
CA ARG A 8 4.86 1.91 6.63
C ARG A 8 3.62 1.02 6.77
N LEU A 9 2.68 1.18 5.85
CA LEU A 9 1.45 0.39 5.69
C LEU A 9 1.68 -0.64 4.58
N ASP A 10 2.53 -1.63 4.85
CA ASP A 10 2.99 -2.59 3.84
C ASP A 10 3.10 -4.00 4.45
N PRO A 11 2.13 -4.90 4.20
CA PRO A 11 1.02 -4.74 3.27
C PRO A 11 -0.20 -4.03 3.87
N LEU A 12 -0.97 -3.33 3.01
CA LEU A 12 -2.42 -3.18 3.20
C LEU A 12 -3.12 -4.48 2.78
N LEU A 13 -3.98 -5.00 3.64
CA LEU A 13 -4.81 -6.18 3.42
C LEU A 13 -6.18 -5.74 2.91
N PRO A 14 -6.49 -6.00 1.63
CA PRO A 14 -7.75 -5.56 1.05
C PRO A 14 -8.93 -6.21 1.76
N ASP A 15 -9.94 -5.39 2.04
CA ASP A 15 -11.16 -5.77 2.73
C ASP A 15 -10.95 -6.21 4.19
N VAL A 16 -9.78 -5.92 4.79
CA VAL A 16 -9.43 -6.26 6.16
C VAL A 16 -8.99 -5.02 6.95
N ASP A 17 -8.01 -4.29 6.43
CA ASP A 17 -7.44 -3.10 7.09
C ASP A 17 -7.32 -1.87 6.17
N ASP A 18 -7.89 -1.94 4.96
CA ASP A 18 -7.93 -0.83 3.99
C ASP A 18 -9.21 0.01 4.07
N ASP A 19 -9.92 -0.08 5.19
CA ASP A 19 -11.08 0.77 5.48
C ASP A 19 -10.68 2.24 5.68
N ARG A 20 -11.44 3.16 5.07
CA ARG A 20 -11.07 4.58 5.04
C ARG A 20 -11.13 5.24 6.41
N GLU A 21 -12.13 4.92 7.22
CA GLU A 21 -12.29 5.55 8.54
C GLU A 21 -11.12 5.14 9.45
N ARG A 22 -10.81 3.84 9.48
CA ARG A 22 -9.69 3.30 10.26
C ARG A 22 -8.34 3.83 9.77
N LEU A 23 -8.15 3.96 8.47
CA LEU A 23 -6.94 4.52 7.90
C LEU A 23 -6.80 6.01 8.22
N CYS A 24 -7.87 6.80 8.16
CA CYS A 24 -7.83 8.21 8.59
C CYS A 24 -7.41 8.32 10.06
N TRP A 25 -8.02 7.54 10.94
CA TRP A 25 -7.66 7.51 12.36
C TRP A 25 -6.18 7.13 12.55
N LEU A 26 -5.68 6.13 11.82
CA LEU A 26 -4.28 5.74 11.88
C LEU A 26 -3.34 6.86 11.40
N LEU A 27 -3.70 7.55 10.31
CA LEU A 27 -2.92 8.67 9.80
C LEU A 27 -2.87 9.84 10.79
N ASP A 28 -3.95 10.11 11.52
CA ASP A 28 -3.96 11.12 12.60
C ASP A 28 -2.96 10.74 13.71
N ARG A 29 -2.98 9.48 14.17
CA ARG A 29 -2.03 8.98 15.18
C ARG A 29 -0.58 9.02 14.69
N VAL A 30 -0.34 8.69 13.43
CA VAL A 30 0.98 8.74 12.81
C VAL A 30 1.51 10.18 12.75
N ALA A 31 0.66 11.14 12.38
CA ALA A 31 1.01 12.55 12.38
C ALA A 31 1.31 13.08 13.79
N GLU A 32 0.47 12.73 14.78
CA GLU A 32 0.67 13.11 16.19
C GLU A 32 1.96 12.56 16.78
N ALA A 33 2.38 11.35 16.37
CA ALA A 33 3.65 10.75 16.76
C ALA A 33 4.87 11.46 16.13
N GLY A 34 4.67 12.44 15.25
CA GLY A 34 5.72 13.23 14.62
C GLY A 34 6.28 12.62 13.33
N ALA A 35 5.60 11.63 12.74
CA ALA A 35 6.00 11.12 11.44
C ALA A 35 5.82 12.18 10.36
N ARG A 36 6.70 12.16 9.35
CA ARG A 36 6.62 13.06 8.18
C ARG A 36 6.27 12.34 6.90
N GLN A 37 6.36 11.02 6.90
CA GLN A 37 6.16 10.21 5.70
C GLN A 37 5.37 8.94 6.01
N VAL A 38 4.50 8.58 5.08
CA VAL A 38 3.77 7.32 5.05
C VAL A 38 4.04 6.62 3.74
N THR A 39 4.46 5.36 3.82
CA THR A 39 4.62 4.49 2.65
C THR A 39 3.59 3.39 2.70
N ALA A 40 2.77 3.22 1.66
CA ALA A 40 1.80 2.13 1.61
C ALA A 40 1.97 1.24 0.38
N SER A 41 1.70 -0.05 0.53
CA SER A 41 1.40 -0.91 -0.62
C SER A 41 0.47 -2.05 -0.27
N TYR A 42 -0.42 -2.39 -1.19
CA TYR A 42 -1.29 -3.56 -1.07
C TYR A 42 -0.49 -4.87 -1.03
N LEU A 43 -1.13 -5.90 -0.49
CA LEU A 43 -0.67 -7.27 -0.53
C LEU A 43 -0.28 -7.72 -1.95
N PHE A 44 0.87 -8.39 -2.04
CA PHE A 44 1.36 -9.07 -3.24
C PHE A 44 1.59 -10.54 -2.94
N LEU A 45 0.96 -11.41 -3.71
CA LEU A 45 1.10 -12.86 -3.61
C LEU A 45 2.09 -13.33 -4.68
N THR A 46 3.23 -13.83 -4.23
CA THR A 46 4.21 -14.46 -5.12
C THR A 46 3.67 -15.80 -5.64
N PRO A 47 4.24 -16.36 -6.73
CA PRO A 47 3.86 -17.69 -7.20
C PRO A 47 4.01 -18.80 -6.15
N LEU A 48 4.93 -18.63 -5.19
CA LEU A 48 5.15 -19.54 -4.07
C LEU A 48 4.14 -19.34 -2.92
N CYS A 49 3.47 -18.19 -2.88
CA CYS A 49 2.46 -17.86 -1.89
C CYS A 49 1.08 -18.20 -2.43
N HIS A 50 0.68 -19.46 -2.27
CA HIS A 50 -0.57 -19.97 -2.82
C HIS A 50 -1.78 -19.25 -2.22
N ARG A 51 -2.55 -18.57 -3.08
CA ARG A 51 -3.86 -17.99 -2.75
C ARG A 51 -4.73 -19.00 -2.01
N ASP A 52 -4.72 -20.26 -2.42
CA ASP A 52 -5.49 -21.35 -1.80
C ASP A 52 -5.04 -21.70 -0.38
N ARG A 53 -3.77 -21.47 -0.05
CA ARG A 53 -3.26 -21.67 1.32
C ARG A 53 -3.66 -20.50 2.22
N LEU A 54 -3.59 -19.28 1.70
CA LEU A 54 -3.96 -18.08 2.45
C LEU A 54 -5.47 -17.95 2.61
N SER A 55 -6.25 -18.39 1.63
CA SER A 55 -7.71 -18.39 1.71
C SER A 55 -8.26 -19.30 2.81
N ARG A 56 -7.51 -20.34 3.19
CA ARG A 56 -7.83 -21.21 4.33
C ARG A 56 -7.54 -20.58 5.69
N ARG A 57 -6.95 -19.38 5.74
CA ARG A 57 -6.73 -18.64 6.99
C ARG A 57 -7.86 -17.62 7.13
N PRO A 58 -8.73 -17.73 8.16
CA PRO A 58 -9.92 -16.89 8.27
C PRO A 58 -9.66 -15.38 8.17
N TYR A 59 -8.54 -14.90 8.73
CA TYR A 59 -8.18 -13.47 8.70
C TYR A 59 -7.67 -12.99 7.33
N LEU A 60 -7.13 -13.89 6.50
CA LEU A 60 -6.51 -13.56 5.22
C LEU A 60 -7.38 -13.93 4.03
N GLU A 61 -8.52 -14.60 4.25
CA GLU A 61 -9.37 -15.11 3.19
C GLU A 61 -9.85 -14.00 2.24
N ARG A 62 -10.39 -12.93 2.81
CA ARG A 62 -10.86 -11.78 2.04
C ARG A 62 -9.71 -11.12 1.28
N ALA A 63 -8.60 -10.88 1.98
CA ALA A 63 -7.41 -10.26 1.42
C ALA A 63 -6.83 -11.04 0.24
N ALA A 64 -6.67 -12.36 0.40
CA ALA A 64 -6.15 -13.25 -0.64
C ALA A 64 -7.12 -13.37 -1.82
N THR A 65 -8.44 -13.38 -1.55
CA THR A 65 -9.47 -13.47 -2.59
C THR A 65 -9.53 -12.22 -3.46
N ALA A 66 -9.27 -11.05 -2.90
CA ALA A 66 -9.21 -9.79 -3.64
C ALA A 66 -7.96 -9.66 -4.54
N CYS A 67 -6.93 -10.51 -4.36
CA CYS A 67 -5.74 -10.52 -5.21
C CYS A 67 -5.98 -11.26 -6.54
N THR A 68 -6.71 -10.62 -7.46
CA THR A 68 -7.20 -11.24 -8.70
C THR A 68 -6.46 -10.81 -9.96
N GLU A 69 -5.51 -9.88 -9.88
CA GLU A 69 -4.84 -9.33 -11.06
C GLU A 69 -3.33 -9.59 -11.03
N LEU A 70 -2.80 -10.10 -12.14
CA LEU A 70 -1.37 -10.30 -12.31
C LEU A 70 -0.67 -8.96 -12.54
N CYS A 71 0.38 -8.75 -11.77
CA CYS A 71 1.19 -7.55 -11.72
C CYS A 71 2.63 -7.92 -12.10
N ARG A 72 3.21 -7.16 -13.03
CA ARG A 72 4.64 -7.30 -13.37
C ARG A 72 5.47 -6.51 -12.37
N VAL A 73 6.46 -7.19 -11.80
CA VAL A 73 7.50 -6.63 -10.92
C VAL A 73 8.86 -6.84 -11.57
N ARG A 74 9.90 -6.22 -11.02
CA ARG A 74 11.25 -6.32 -11.58
C ARG A 74 11.74 -7.77 -11.65
N GLU A 75 11.42 -8.58 -10.65
CA GLU A 75 11.89 -9.97 -10.49
C GLU A 75 10.89 -11.02 -11.01
N GLY A 76 9.83 -10.62 -11.74
CA GLY A 76 8.85 -11.54 -12.30
C GLY A 76 7.41 -11.02 -12.25
N ALA A 77 6.48 -11.87 -11.80
CA ALA A 77 5.08 -11.50 -11.67
C ALA A 77 4.49 -11.99 -10.35
N VAL A 78 3.56 -11.19 -9.82
CA VAL A 78 2.87 -11.42 -8.55
C VAL A 78 1.38 -11.12 -8.72
N TRP A 79 0.53 -11.71 -7.89
CA TRP A 79 -0.89 -11.38 -7.85
C TRP A 79 -1.16 -10.30 -6.81
N SER A 80 -2.04 -9.36 -7.11
CA SER A 80 -2.46 -8.33 -6.17
C SER A 80 -3.86 -7.87 -6.53
N VAL A 81 -4.39 -6.89 -5.80
CA VAL A 81 -5.68 -6.28 -6.15
C VAL A 81 -5.62 -5.63 -7.53
N PRO A 82 -6.78 -5.44 -8.20
CA PRO A 82 -6.81 -4.82 -9.51
C PRO A 82 -6.11 -3.45 -9.53
N LEU A 83 -5.41 -3.13 -10.64
CA LEU A 83 -4.62 -1.89 -10.75
C LEU A 83 -5.47 -0.64 -10.42
N LYS A 84 -6.71 -0.60 -10.92
CA LYS A 84 -7.65 0.51 -10.66
C LYS A 84 -7.94 0.69 -9.17
N ARG A 85 -8.07 -0.41 -8.39
CA ARG A 85 -8.25 -0.35 -6.92
C ARG A 85 -7.01 0.23 -6.25
N LYS A 86 -5.80 -0.18 -6.68
CA LYS A 86 -4.54 0.40 -6.18
C LYS A 86 -4.50 1.90 -6.42
N GLN A 87 -4.73 2.31 -7.67
CA GLN A 87 -4.68 3.71 -8.08
C GLN A 87 -5.66 4.58 -7.29
N HIS A 88 -6.92 4.16 -7.17
CA HIS A 88 -7.90 4.89 -6.35
C HIS A 88 -7.50 4.98 -4.89
N THR A 89 -7.03 3.89 -4.29
CA THR A 89 -6.67 3.87 -2.87
C THR A 89 -5.45 4.74 -2.60
N TYR A 90 -4.41 4.64 -3.42
CA TYR A 90 -3.18 5.39 -3.24
C TYR A 90 -3.37 6.88 -3.54
N GLN A 91 -4.21 7.23 -4.53
CA GLN A 91 -4.61 8.61 -4.75
C GLN A 91 -5.34 9.18 -3.53
N TRP A 92 -6.29 8.42 -2.98
CA TRP A 92 -6.99 8.82 -1.77
C TRP A 92 -6.03 8.95 -0.57
N LEU A 93 -5.14 7.99 -0.33
CA LEU A 93 -4.12 8.07 0.72
C LEU A 93 -3.19 9.28 0.55
N HIS A 94 -2.82 9.61 -0.69
CA HIS A 94 -2.02 10.78 -1.00
C HIS A 94 -2.72 12.06 -0.54
N GLU A 95 -3.99 12.23 -0.89
CA GLU A 95 -4.80 13.38 -0.47
C GLU A 95 -4.97 13.44 1.07
N GLU A 96 -5.25 12.30 1.72
CA GLU A 96 -5.39 12.26 3.19
C GLU A 96 -4.09 12.55 3.93
N CYS A 97 -2.95 12.11 3.39
CA CYS A 97 -1.65 12.46 3.92
C CYS A 97 -1.36 13.96 3.77
N GLN A 98 -1.65 14.54 2.60
CA GLN A 98 -1.48 15.99 2.38
C GLN A 98 -2.28 16.83 3.37
N ARG A 99 -3.55 16.45 3.63
CA ARG A 99 -4.40 17.12 4.63
C ARG A 99 -3.80 17.14 6.04
N ARG A 100 -2.91 16.18 6.33
CA ARG A 100 -2.24 16.00 7.64
C ARG A 100 -0.78 16.47 7.66
N GLY A 101 -0.30 17.08 6.58
CA GLY A 101 1.10 17.48 6.46
C GLY A 101 2.07 16.30 6.38
N LEU A 102 1.60 15.14 5.95
CA LEU A 102 2.37 13.93 5.71
C LEU A 102 2.72 13.79 4.21
N ILE A 103 3.88 13.23 3.92
CA ILE A 103 4.28 12.85 2.56
C ILE A 103 3.85 11.40 2.32
N PHE A 104 2.99 11.17 1.32
CA PHE A 104 2.66 9.82 0.88
C PHE A 104 3.63 9.32 -0.19
N THR A 105 4.04 8.06 -0.08
CA THR A 105 4.78 7.34 -1.12
C THR A 105 4.28 5.89 -1.27
N THR A 106 4.54 5.25 -2.42
CA THR A 106 4.31 3.79 -2.61
C THR A 106 5.49 3.13 -3.32
N CYS A 107 5.75 1.82 -3.18
CA CYS A 107 6.84 1.22 -3.98
C CYS A 107 6.44 1.06 -5.44
N GLY A 108 6.99 1.89 -6.33
CA GLY A 108 6.88 1.70 -7.78
C GLY A 108 7.56 0.42 -8.26
N CYS A 109 8.48 -0.14 -7.47
CA CYS A 109 9.16 -1.39 -7.73
C CYS A 109 8.23 -2.63 -7.73
N LYS A 110 7.13 -2.55 -6.98
CA LYS A 110 6.21 -3.68 -6.75
C LYS A 110 5.03 -3.72 -7.71
N ASP A 111 4.83 -2.69 -8.54
CA ASP A 111 3.93 -2.77 -9.69
C ASP A 111 4.38 -1.74 -10.72
N LEU A 112 5.07 -2.21 -11.77
CA LEU A 112 5.66 -1.34 -12.80
C LEU A 112 4.62 -0.48 -13.54
N ARG A 113 3.33 -0.86 -13.44
CA ARG A 113 2.20 -0.15 -14.03
C ARG A 113 1.82 1.11 -13.24
N LEU A 114 2.37 1.29 -12.03
CA LEU A 114 2.21 2.52 -11.23
C LEU A 114 3.17 3.64 -11.65
N SER A 115 3.96 3.47 -12.71
CA SER A 115 4.89 4.48 -13.21
C SER A 115 4.20 5.72 -13.82
N GLN A 116 2.88 5.70 -14.04
CA GLN A 116 2.09 6.79 -14.64
C GLN A 116 1.13 7.48 -13.64
N VAL A 117 1.42 7.44 -12.35
CA VAL A 117 0.52 7.95 -11.30
C VAL A 117 0.93 9.32 -10.77
N SER A 118 -0.03 10.06 -10.22
CA SER A 118 0.10 11.42 -9.71
C SER A 118 0.82 11.55 -8.36
N TYR A 119 1.09 10.46 -7.66
CA TYR A 119 1.74 10.44 -6.35
C TYR A 119 3.16 9.88 -6.42
N PRO A 120 4.07 10.32 -5.52
CA PRO A 120 5.45 9.85 -5.53
C PRO A 120 5.56 8.34 -5.30
N THR A 121 6.45 7.69 -6.04
CA THR A 121 6.89 6.34 -5.70
C THR A 121 8.13 6.41 -4.81
N CYS A 122 8.34 5.48 -3.88
CA CYS A 122 9.45 5.47 -2.94
C CYS A 122 10.84 5.40 -3.62
N CYS A 123 10.89 5.01 -4.91
CA CYS A 123 12.10 5.08 -5.72
C CYS A 123 12.35 6.47 -6.35
N SER A 124 11.37 7.38 -6.26
CA SER A 124 11.35 8.72 -6.86
C SER A 124 10.98 9.82 -5.85
N ALA A 125 10.92 9.51 -4.56
CA ALA A 125 10.66 10.50 -3.52
C ALA A 125 11.97 11.28 -3.23
N PRO A 126 11.95 12.62 -3.19
CA PRO A 126 13.11 13.38 -2.76
C PRO A 126 13.35 13.10 -1.28
N PHE A 127 14.56 12.61 -0.97
CA PHE A 127 15.07 12.50 0.40
C PHE A 127 15.60 13.87 0.85
#